data_AF-A0A355EW58-F1
#
_entry.id   AF-A0A355EW58-F1
#
_cell.length_a   1.000
_cell.length_b   1.000
_cell.length_c   1.000
_cell.angle_alpha   90.00
_cell.angle_beta   90.00
_cell.angle_gamma   90.00
#
_symmetry.space_group_name_H-M   'P 1'
#
loop_
_entity.id
_entity.type
_entity.pdbx_description
1 polymer ?
#
loop_
_entity_poly.entity_id
_entity_poly.type
_entity_poly.pdbx_seq_one_letter_code
_entity_poly.pdbx_strand_id
1 'polypeptide(L)'
;MSTTAATLPPFPTPLDAYPPVPGGLLETLGERIAVNPFNAVATAIFVLAILHTFSAAWFAKLSHNVQHRADHRAAALGRPSRPSVLAELLHFLGEIEVVFGLWAIPLLIVMVLWVGWSTATHYLNDTVIYTEPLFVVVIMAIASTRPVIVFAERALQRLANLGKGTPGAWWFVILTIGPLFGSFITEPAARRSAQMVIAAGSVMN
;
A
#
# COMPACT_ATOMS: atom_id res chain seq x y z
N MET A 1 44.76 -25.31 2.81
CA MET A 1 44.50 -23.86 2.76
C MET A 1 43.03 -23.65 3.02
N SER A 2 42.65 -23.38 4.27
CA SER A 2 41.27 -23.09 4.63
C SER A 2 40.98 -21.65 4.22
N THR A 3 40.17 -21.46 3.18
CA THR A 3 39.69 -20.14 2.77
C THR A 3 38.80 -19.62 3.89
N THR A 4 39.30 -18.67 4.68
CA THR A 4 38.49 -17.91 5.63
C THR A 4 37.43 -17.17 4.82
N ALA A 5 36.22 -17.72 4.75
CA ALA A 5 35.07 -16.99 4.23
C ALA A 5 34.94 -15.73 5.08
N ALA A 6 35.17 -14.56 4.48
CA ALA A 6 34.99 -13.29 5.15
C ALA A 6 33.52 -13.20 5.57
N THR A 7 33.25 -13.38 6.86
CA THR A 7 31.93 -13.21 7.45
C THR A 7 31.56 -11.74 7.29
N LEU A 8 30.60 -11.46 6.40
CA LEU A 8 30.04 -10.11 6.25
C LEU A 8 29.46 -9.66 7.60
N PRO A 9 29.64 -8.38 7.97
CA PRO A 9 29.09 -7.87 9.23
C PRO A 9 27.57 -8.05 9.23
N PRO A 10 26.96 -8.45 10.36
CA PRO A 10 25.52 -8.67 10.45
C PRO A 10 24.80 -7.35 10.18
N PHE A 11 23.89 -7.38 9.20
CA PHE A 11 23.10 -6.23 8.79
C PHE A 11 21.62 -6.63 8.69
N PRO A 12 20.69 -5.81 9.24
CA PRO A 12 20.91 -4.64 10.08
C PRO A 12 21.56 -5.00 11.42
N THR A 13 22.08 -4.00 12.14
CA THR A 13 22.67 -4.19 13.48
C THR A 13 21.64 -4.87 14.40
N PRO A 14 21.97 -6.04 14.99
CA PRO A 14 21.06 -6.75 15.90
C PRO A 14 20.62 -5.91 17.09
N LEU A 15 19.40 -6.13 17.59
CA LEU A 15 18.81 -5.32 18.67
C LEU A 15 19.56 -5.42 20.00
N ASP A 16 20.16 -6.58 20.26
CA ASP A 16 20.98 -6.92 21.41
C ASP A 16 22.41 -6.32 21.34
N ALA A 17 22.85 -5.91 20.15
CA ALA A 17 24.14 -5.26 19.95
C ALA A 17 24.13 -3.75 20.27
N TYR A 18 22.95 -3.14 20.48
CA TYR A 18 22.86 -1.74 20.90
C TYR A 18 23.08 -1.60 22.41
N PRO A 19 23.73 -0.51 22.86
CA PRO A 19 23.92 -0.27 24.29
C PRO A 19 22.55 -0.15 24.99
N PRO A 20 22.38 -0.75 26.19
CA PRO A 20 21.16 -0.60 26.95
C PRO A 20 21.03 0.85 27.43
N VAL A 21 19.95 1.50 27.04
CA VAL A 21 19.65 2.88 27.43
C VAL A 21 18.61 2.84 28.54
N PRO A 22 18.86 3.41 29.74
CA PRO A 22 17.91 3.41 30.84
C PRO A 22 16.71 4.34 30.62
N GLY A 23 16.75 5.15 29.56
CA GLY A 23 15.76 6.14 29.20
C GLY A 23 14.53 5.63 28.42
N GLY A 24 13.74 6.58 27.91
CA GLY A 24 12.52 6.31 27.15
C GLY A 24 12.77 5.98 25.66
N LEU A 25 11.67 5.84 24.90
CA LEU A 25 11.70 5.52 23.46
C LEU A 25 12.57 6.48 22.64
N LEU A 26 12.42 7.79 22.85
CA LEU A 26 13.14 8.81 22.09
C LEU A 26 14.65 8.75 22.34
N GLU A 27 15.06 8.46 23.57
CA GLU A 27 16.47 8.32 23.95
C GLU A 27 17.07 7.06 23.32
N THR A 28 16.31 5.96 23.34
CA THR A 28 16.70 4.71 22.66
C THR A 28 16.86 4.93 21.15
N LEU A 29 15.95 5.67 20.52
CA LEU A 29 16.04 5.98 19.09
C LEU A 29 17.23 6.90 18.79
N GLY A 30 17.47 7.91 19.63
CA GLY A 30 18.63 8.79 19.51
C GLY A 30 19.96 8.03 19.56
N GLU A 31 20.12 7.13 20.53
CA GLU A 31 21.31 6.29 20.66
C GLU A 31 21.48 5.33 19.48
N ARG A 32 20.40 4.69 19.02
CA ARG A 32 20.44 3.82 17.84
C ARG A 32 20.81 4.56 16.56
N ILE A 33 20.42 5.82 16.43
CA ILE A 33 20.80 6.69 15.31
C ILE A 33 22.27 7.11 15.44
N ALA A 34 22.76 7.40 16.64
CA ALA A 34 24.16 7.73 16.89
C ALA A 34 25.09 6.55 16.56
N VAL A 35 24.70 5.33 16.94
CA VAL A 35 25.44 4.09 16.63
C VAL A 35 25.36 3.74 15.15
N ASN A 36 24.18 3.86 14.53
CA ASN A 36 24.00 3.55 13.12
C ASN A 36 23.10 4.60 12.43
N PRO A 37 23.70 5.62 11.76
CA PRO A 37 22.95 6.69 11.11
C PRO A 37 22.03 6.22 9.98
N PHE A 38 22.26 5.03 9.43
CA PHE A 38 21.36 4.41 8.45
C PHE A 38 19.93 4.27 9.00
N ASN A 39 19.77 4.01 10.31
CA ASN A 39 18.47 3.91 10.95
C ASN A 39 17.63 5.19 10.80
N ALA A 40 18.27 6.37 10.85
CA ALA A 40 17.57 7.64 10.67
C ALA A 40 17.04 7.78 9.24
N VAL A 41 17.88 7.43 8.26
CA VAL A 41 17.50 7.51 6.85
C VAL A 41 16.41 6.50 6.51
N ALA A 42 16.54 5.25 6.98
CA ALA A 42 15.52 4.22 6.82
C ALA A 42 14.20 4.63 7.48
N THR A 43 14.24 5.21 8.68
CA THR A 43 13.06 5.74 9.38
C THR A 43 12.42 6.89 8.60
N ALA A 44 13.20 7.82 8.07
CA ALA A 44 12.68 8.93 7.27
C ALA A 44 11.98 8.43 5.99
N ILE A 45 12.60 7.50 5.26
CA ILE A 45 12.00 6.86 4.08
C ILE A 45 10.68 6.18 4.46
N PHE A 46 10.66 5.44 5.57
CA PHE A 46 9.47 4.76 6.05
C PHE A 46 8.34 5.74 6.44
N VAL A 47 8.66 6.83 7.14
CA VAL A 47 7.68 7.88 7.48
C VAL A 47 7.12 8.54 6.22
N LEU A 48 7.97 8.85 5.23
CA LEU A 48 7.51 9.39 3.96
C LEU A 48 6.63 8.40 3.19
N ALA A 49 6.95 7.10 3.26
CA ALA A 49 6.10 6.05 2.70
C ALA A 49 4.71 6.04 3.33
N ILE A 50 4.63 6.10 4.66
CA ILE A 50 3.35 6.18 5.40
C ILE A 50 2.54 7.41 4.97
N LEU A 51 3.18 8.59 4.95
CA LEU A 51 2.53 9.83 4.53
C LEU A 51 2.01 9.75 3.09
N HIS A 52 2.75 9.11 2.20
CA HIS A 52 2.32 8.86 0.82
C HIS A 52 1.11 7.91 0.77
N THR A 53 1.13 6.80 1.52
CA THR A 53 0.01 5.84 1.58
C THR A 53 -1.29 6.51 2.01
N PHE A 54 -1.26 7.36 3.05
CA PHE A 54 -2.45 8.11 3.46
C PHE A 54 -2.88 9.17 2.44
N SER A 55 -1.94 9.69 1.64
CA SER A 55 -2.20 10.66 0.58
C SER A 55 -2.71 10.01 -0.72
N ALA A 56 -2.68 8.68 -0.85
CA ALA A 56 -3.04 7.95 -2.07
C ALA A 56 -4.45 8.29 -2.58
N ALA A 57 -5.43 8.40 -1.68
CA ALA A 57 -6.80 8.80 -2.03
C ALA A 57 -6.89 10.24 -2.54
N TRP A 58 -6.00 11.12 -2.09
CA TRP A 58 -5.91 12.49 -2.58
C TRP A 58 -5.29 12.53 -3.98
N PHE A 59 -4.23 11.76 -4.24
CA PHE A 59 -3.63 11.62 -5.58
C PHE A 59 -4.62 11.08 -6.61
N ALA A 60 -5.40 10.05 -6.25
CA ALA A 60 -6.44 9.50 -7.13
C ALA A 60 -7.56 10.51 -7.45
N LYS A 61 -7.92 11.39 -6.52
CA LYS A 61 -8.86 12.49 -6.80
C LYS A 61 -8.24 13.54 -7.71
N LEU A 62 -6.96 13.84 -7.50
CA LEU A 62 -6.24 14.81 -8.32
C LEU A 62 -6.07 14.33 -9.76
N SER A 63 -5.82 13.03 -9.99
CA SER A 63 -5.72 12.46 -11.34
C SER A 63 -7.00 12.66 -12.14
N HIS A 64 -8.17 12.37 -11.55
CA HIS A 64 -9.45 12.60 -12.19
C HIS A 64 -9.67 14.08 -12.54
N ASN A 65 -9.35 14.98 -11.61
CA ASN A 65 -9.47 16.42 -11.85
C ASN A 65 -8.57 16.91 -12.99
N VAL A 66 -7.34 16.39 -13.08
CA VAL A 66 -6.41 16.72 -14.17
C VAL A 66 -6.94 16.16 -15.49
N GLN A 67 -7.41 14.91 -15.51
CA GLN A 67 -7.97 14.30 -16.71
C GLN A 67 -9.18 15.07 -17.23
N HIS A 68 -10.13 15.41 -16.35
CA HIS A 68 -11.29 16.24 -16.73
C HIS A 68 -10.87 17.57 -17.36
N ARG A 69 -9.87 18.27 -16.79
CA ARG A 69 -9.35 19.52 -17.36
C ARG A 69 -8.69 19.30 -18.73
N ALA A 70 -7.97 18.20 -18.92
CA ALA A 70 -7.37 17.84 -20.19
C ALA A 70 -8.45 17.54 -21.26
N ASP A 71 -9.51 16.83 -20.87
CA ASP A 71 -10.64 16.49 -21.74
C ASP A 71 -11.41 17.73 -22.17
N HIS A 72 -11.70 18.66 -21.25
CA HIS A 72 -12.33 19.94 -21.58
C HIS A 72 -11.52 20.75 -22.60
N ARG A 73 -10.18 20.77 -22.46
CA ARG A 73 -9.29 21.45 -23.42
C ARG A 73 -9.27 20.74 -24.77
N ALA A 74 -9.27 19.40 -24.79
CA ALA A 74 -9.32 18.63 -26.02
C ALA A 74 -10.64 18.84 -26.78
N ALA A 75 -11.77 18.84 -26.06
CA ALA A 75 -13.09 19.11 -26.62
C ALA A 75 -13.19 20.52 -27.23
N ALA A 76 -12.66 21.55 -26.55
CA ALA A 76 -12.61 22.92 -27.07
C ALA A 76 -11.78 23.05 -28.37
N LEU A 77 -10.84 22.14 -28.60
CA LEU A 77 -9.98 22.07 -29.78
C LEU A 77 -10.50 21.06 -30.84
N GLY A 78 -11.68 20.46 -30.64
CA GLY A 78 -12.23 19.43 -31.52
C GLY A 78 -11.39 18.15 -31.60
N ARG A 79 -10.52 17.90 -30.60
CA ARG A 79 -9.63 16.74 -30.55
C ARG A 79 -10.27 15.63 -29.72
N PRO A 80 -9.99 14.35 -30.05
CA PRO A 80 -10.43 13.24 -29.22
C PRO A 80 -9.81 13.34 -27.82
N SER A 81 -10.59 12.99 -26.79
CA SER A 81 -10.09 12.82 -25.42
C SER A 81 -8.96 11.78 -25.43
N ARG A 82 -7.85 12.12 -24.79
CA ARG A 82 -6.69 11.25 -24.61
C ARG A 82 -6.27 11.29 -23.14
N PRO A 83 -5.77 10.16 -22.60
CA PRO A 83 -5.20 10.16 -21.27
C PRO A 83 -4.08 11.18 -21.18
N SER A 84 -4.12 12.04 -20.17
CA SER A 84 -3.01 12.92 -19.85
C SER A 84 -1.94 12.10 -19.15
N VAL A 85 -0.70 12.14 -19.63
CA VAL A 85 0.45 11.50 -18.97
C VAL A 85 0.54 11.88 -17.49
N LEU A 86 0.22 13.13 -17.15
CA LEU A 86 0.23 13.61 -15.77
C LEU A 86 -0.95 13.03 -14.96
N ALA A 87 -2.11 12.82 -15.57
CA ALA A 87 -3.24 12.16 -14.89
C ALA A 87 -2.93 10.68 -14.62
N GLU A 88 -2.35 9.96 -15.59
CA GLU A 88 -1.92 8.58 -15.39
C GLU A 88 -0.84 8.45 -14.31
N LEU A 89 0.16 9.34 -14.31
CA LEU A 89 1.18 9.36 -13.27
C LEU A 89 0.58 9.58 -11.87
N LEU A 90 -0.36 10.52 -11.74
CA LEU A 90 -1.05 10.77 -10.47
C LEU A 90 -1.96 9.63 -10.06
N HIS A 91 -2.59 8.94 -11.01
CA HIS A 91 -3.40 7.76 -10.75
C HIS A 91 -2.52 6.63 -10.22
N PHE A 92 -1.40 6.38 -10.89
CA PHE A 92 -0.39 5.41 -10.47
C PHE A 92 0.16 5.71 -9.07
N LEU A 93 0.49 6.98 -8.76
CA LEU A 93 0.88 7.40 -7.40
C LEU A 93 -0.26 7.28 -6.37
N GLY A 94 -1.51 7.20 -6.81
CA GLY A 94 -2.68 7.01 -5.96
C GLY A 94 -3.01 5.55 -5.65
N GLU A 95 -2.32 4.59 -6.27
CA GLU A 95 -2.49 3.17 -5.97
C GLU A 95 -1.60 2.77 -4.79
N ILE A 96 -2.18 2.18 -3.74
CA ILE A 96 -1.41 1.86 -2.53
C ILE A 96 -0.37 0.77 -2.80
N GLU A 97 -0.68 -0.12 -3.75
CA GLU A 97 0.17 -1.20 -4.23
C GLU A 97 1.45 -0.64 -4.85
N VAL A 98 1.29 0.45 -5.62
CA VAL A 98 2.39 1.19 -6.21
C VAL A 98 3.20 1.91 -5.15
N VAL A 99 2.55 2.54 -4.15
CA VAL A 99 3.27 3.24 -3.08
C VAL A 99 4.25 2.31 -2.35
N PHE A 100 3.84 1.07 -2.04
CA PHE A 100 4.73 0.09 -1.40
C PHE A 100 5.95 -0.25 -2.27
N GLY A 101 5.73 -0.56 -3.55
CA GLY A 101 6.82 -0.87 -4.48
C GLY A 101 7.74 0.32 -4.74
N LEU A 102 7.15 1.51 -4.90
CA LEU A 102 7.86 2.75 -5.18
C LEU A 102 8.84 3.10 -4.08
N TRP A 103 8.45 2.97 -2.80
CA TRP A 103 9.31 3.29 -1.66
C TRP A 103 10.33 2.20 -1.30
N ALA A 104 10.12 0.97 -1.75
CA ALA A 104 11.13 -0.08 -1.64
C ALA A 104 12.39 0.25 -2.47
N ILE A 105 12.23 0.90 -3.62
CA ILE A 105 13.34 1.27 -4.52
C ILE A 105 14.34 2.23 -3.85
N PRO A 106 13.95 3.43 -3.35
CA PRO A 106 14.90 4.33 -2.70
C PRO A 106 15.49 3.72 -1.43
N LEU A 107 14.74 2.92 -0.67
CA LEU A 107 15.28 2.19 0.48
C LEU A 107 16.40 1.23 0.05
N LEU A 108 16.17 0.47 -1.02
CA LEU A 108 17.15 -0.44 -1.60
C LEU A 108 18.39 0.30 -2.12
N ILE A 109 18.19 1.41 -2.83
CA ILE A 109 19.29 2.24 -3.34
C ILE A 109 20.15 2.73 -2.17
N VAL A 110 19.54 3.32 -1.14
CA VAL A 110 20.27 3.81 0.03
C VAL A 110 21.00 2.66 0.73
N MET A 111 20.36 1.51 0.90
CA MET A 111 20.97 0.31 1.52
C MET A 111 22.21 -0.16 0.75
N VAL A 112 22.13 -0.26 -0.59
CA VAL A 112 23.26 -0.64 -1.45
C VAL A 112 24.38 0.39 -1.37
N LEU A 113 24.05 1.69 -1.37
CA LEU A 113 25.05 2.76 -1.26
C LEU A 113 25.73 2.79 0.11
N TRP A 114 25.03 2.39 1.19
CA TRP A 114 25.54 2.46 2.56
C TRP A 114 26.39 1.25 2.97
N VAL A 115 25.93 0.03 2.63
CA VAL A 115 26.52 -1.23 3.11
C VAL A 115 27.13 -2.06 1.98
N GLY A 116 26.98 -1.60 0.73
CA GLY A 116 27.48 -2.26 -0.47
C GLY A 116 26.51 -3.29 -1.04
N TRP A 117 26.74 -3.66 -2.30
CA TRP A 117 25.90 -4.60 -3.05
C TRP A 117 25.86 -6.00 -2.41
N SER A 118 27.02 -6.57 -2.05
CA SER A 118 27.11 -7.93 -1.50
C SER A 118 26.28 -8.08 -0.22
N THR A 119 26.46 -7.18 0.75
CA THR A 119 25.73 -7.22 2.02
C THR A 119 24.23 -6.96 1.82
N ALA A 120 23.87 -6.02 0.94
CA ALA A 120 22.47 -5.75 0.61
C ALA A 120 21.78 -6.98 -0.03
N THR A 121 22.44 -7.67 -0.96
CA THR A 121 21.89 -8.88 -1.58
C THR A 121 21.79 -10.06 -0.62
N HIS A 122 22.79 -10.25 0.26
CA HIS A 122 22.73 -11.29 1.29
C HIS A 122 21.57 -11.06 2.26
N TYR A 123 21.39 -9.81 2.71
CA TYR A 123 20.26 -9.46 3.57
C TYR A 123 18.92 -9.77 2.88
N LEU A 124 18.74 -9.31 1.65
CA LEU A 124 17.49 -9.50 0.91
C LEU A 124 17.21 -10.96 0.55
N ASN A 125 18.22 -11.77 0.23
CA ASN A 125 17.99 -13.14 -0.25
C ASN A 125 17.96 -14.16 0.89
N ASP A 126 18.84 -14.01 1.88
CA ASP A 126 19.11 -15.06 2.86
C ASP A 126 18.52 -14.75 4.25
N THR A 127 18.28 -13.47 4.56
CA THR A 127 17.84 -13.04 5.91
C THR A 127 16.35 -12.68 5.96
N VAL A 128 15.82 -12.04 4.92
CA VAL A 128 14.42 -11.56 4.92
C VAL A 128 13.45 -12.68 4.55
N ILE A 129 12.41 -12.86 5.38
CA ILE A 129 11.33 -13.81 5.13
C ILE A 129 10.16 -13.08 4.46
N TYR A 130 9.91 -13.39 3.18
CA TYR A 130 8.84 -12.75 2.40
C TYR A 130 7.49 -13.49 2.45
N THR A 131 7.38 -14.57 3.22
CA THR A 131 6.17 -15.42 3.25
C THR A 131 4.91 -14.63 3.60
N GLU A 132 4.96 -13.84 4.67
CA GLU A 132 3.84 -13.00 5.11
C GLU A 132 3.49 -11.89 4.10
N PRO A 133 4.43 -11.03 3.65
CA PRO A 133 4.09 -9.97 2.71
C PRO A 133 3.64 -10.51 1.34
N LEU A 134 4.25 -11.59 0.84
CA LEU A 134 3.80 -12.22 -0.40
C LEU A 134 2.41 -12.82 -0.25
N PHE A 135 2.10 -13.45 0.88
CA PHE A 135 0.76 -13.96 1.16
C PHE A 135 -0.28 -12.83 1.06
N VAL A 136 -0.04 -11.69 1.71
CA VAL A 136 -0.92 -10.51 1.64
C VAL A 136 -1.09 -10.00 0.20
N VAL A 137 0.02 -9.87 -0.55
CA VAL A 137 -0.03 -9.42 -1.96
C VAL A 137 -0.86 -10.38 -2.82
N VAL A 138 -0.68 -11.68 -2.65
CA VAL A 138 -1.41 -12.70 -3.41
C VAL A 138 -2.90 -12.66 -3.11
N ILE A 139 -3.31 -12.64 -1.84
CA ILE A 139 -4.74 -12.58 -1.50
C ILE A 139 -5.37 -11.28 -1.98
N MET A 140 -4.65 -10.16 -1.91
CA MET A 140 -5.12 -8.86 -2.40
C MET A 140 -5.30 -8.86 -3.91
N ALA A 141 -4.34 -9.43 -4.66
CA ALA A 141 -4.42 -9.56 -6.11
C ALA A 141 -5.58 -10.48 -6.54
N ILE A 142 -5.78 -11.61 -5.85
CA ILE A 142 -6.92 -12.50 -6.11
C ILE A 142 -8.23 -11.78 -5.79
N ALA A 143 -8.29 -11.07 -4.66
CA ALA A 143 -9.47 -10.33 -4.23
C ALA A 143 -9.82 -9.14 -5.14
N SER A 144 -8.88 -8.60 -5.91
CA SER A 144 -9.11 -7.53 -6.91
C SER A 144 -9.57 -8.05 -8.26
N THR A 145 -9.65 -9.37 -8.46
CA THR A 145 -10.16 -9.93 -9.71
C THR A 145 -11.66 -9.72 -9.88
N ARG A 146 -12.07 -9.49 -11.13
CA ARG A 146 -13.47 -9.29 -11.52
C ARG A 146 -14.41 -10.43 -11.06
N PRO A 147 -14.05 -11.72 -11.18
CA PRO A 147 -14.91 -12.80 -10.71
C PRO A 147 -15.20 -12.76 -9.21
N VAL A 148 -14.19 -12.45 -8.38
CA VAL A 148 -14.34 -12.36 -6.92
C VAL A 148 -15.22 -11.17 -6.54
N ILE A 149 -15.03 -10.02 -7.19
CA ILE A 149 -15.85 -8.82 -7.00
C ILE A 149 -17.32 -9.12 -7.32
N VAL A 150 -17.59 -9.67 -8.51
CA VAL A 150 -18.95 -9.98 -8.96
C VAL A 150 -19.60 -11.04 -8.06
N PHE A 151 -18.83 -12.01 -7.57
CA PHE A 151 -19.33 -13.00 -6.61
C PHE A 151 -19.75 -12.34 -5.29
N ALA A 152 -18.90 -11.46 -4.73
CA ALA A 152 -19.20 -10.74 -3.49
C ALA A 152 -20.43 -9.84 -3.64
N GLU A 153 -20.55 -9.08 -4.74
CA GLU A 153 -21.72 -8.27 -5.05
C GLU A 153 -23.00 -9.11 -5.11
N ARG A 154 -22.97 -10.24 -5.82
CA ARG A 154 -24.13 -11.16 -5.91
C ARG A 154 -24.50 -11.76 -4.57
N ALA A 155 -23.53 -12.08 -3.72
CA ALA A 155 -23.78 -12.60 -2.38
C ALA A 155 -24.45 -11.53 -1.48
N LEU A 156 -23.95 -10.30 -1.52
CA LEU A 156 -24.53 -9.16 -0.77
C LEU A 156 -25.95 -8.84 -1.27
N GLN A 157 -26.17 -8.82 -2.58
CA GLN A 157 -27.50 -8.64 -3.18
C GLN A 157 -28.50 -9.72 -2.70
N ARG A 158 -28.09 -11.00 -2.66
CA ARG A 158 -28.94 -12.08 -2.16
C ARG A 158 -29.29 -11.91 -0.68
N LEU A 159 -28.33 -11.52 0.16
CA LEU A 159 -28.57 -11.26 1.57
C LEU A 159 -29.49 -10.05 1.79
N ALA A 160 -29.28 -8.96 1.04
CA ALA A 160 -30.14 -7.77 1.12
C ALA A 160 -31.58 -8.06 0.64
N ASN A 161 -31.74 -8.91 -0.38
CA ASN A 161 -33.04 -9.34 -0.88
C ASN A 161 -33.81 -10.21 0.13
N LEU A 162 -33.11 -10.95 1.02
CA LEU A 162 -33.74 -11.63 2.16
C LEU A 162 -34.41 -10.64 3.14
N GLY A 163 -33.86 -9.42 3.26
CA GLY A 163 -34.44 -8.31 4.02
C GLY A 163 -35.47 -7.47 3.25
N LYS A 164 -36.14 -8.05 2.25
CA LYS A 164 -37.12 -7.39 1.35
C LYS A 164 -36.52 -6.32 0.42
N GLY A 165 -35.19 -6.27 0.26
CA GLY A 165 -34.53 -5.33 -0.66
C GLY A 165 -34.71 -3.84 -0.29
N THR A 166 -35.12 -3.56 0.95
CA THR A 166 -35.31 -2.17 1.41
C THR A 166 -33.96 -1.47 1.57
N PRO A 167 -33.90 -0.12 1.44
CA PRO A 167 -32.67 0.65 1.65
C PRO A 167 -32.02 0.39 3.03
N GLY A 168 -32.84 0.13 4.05
CA GLY A 168 -32.37 -0.24 5.39
C GLY A 168 -31.72 -1.62 5.47
N ALA A 169 -32.26 -2.62 4.76
CA ALA A 169 -31.65 -3.95 4.68
C ALA A 169 -30.30 -3.90 3.94
N TRP A 170 -30.20 -3.08 2.89
CA TRP A 170 -28.94 -2.82 2.20
C TRP A 170 -27.90 -2.16 3.12
N TRP A 171 -28.28 -1.13 3.87
CA TRP A 171 -27.39 -0.50 4.85
C TRP A 171 -26.92 -1.48 5.92
N PHE A 172 -27.83 -2.30 6.46
CA PHE A 172 -27.50 -3.28 7.49
C PHE A 172 -26.53 -4.36 6.97
N VAL A 173 -26.79 -4.89 5.77
CA VAL A 173 -25.92 -5.89 5.14
C VAL A 173 -24.55 -5.29 4.83
N ILE A 174 -24.48 -4.08 4.28
CA ILE A 174 -23.20 -3.43 3.98
C ILE A 174 -22.40 -3.14 5.25
N LEU A 175 -23.04 -2.61 6.31
CA LEU A 175 -22.36 -2.31 7.58
C LEU A 175 -21.95 -3.54 8.38
N THR A 176 -22.62 -4.67 8.20
CA THR A 176 -22.30 -5.89 8.96
C THR A 176 -21.34 -6.77 8.17
N ILE A 177 -21.70 -7.06 6.91
CA ILE A 177 -20.99 -8.01 6.07
C ILE A 177 -19.79 -7.35 5.37
N GLY A 178 -19.85 -6.04 5.07
CA GLY A 178 -18.73 -5.30 4.48
C GLY A 178 -17.48 -5.29 5.37
N PRO A 179 -17.58 -4.91 6.65
CA PRO A 179 -16.46 -5.01 7.59
C PRO A 179 -16.00 -6.46 7.83
N LEU A 180 -16.91 -7.44 7.84
CA LEU A 180 -16.54 -8.85 7.95
C LEU A 180 -15.67 -9.30 6.76
N PHE A 181 -16.09 -9.03 5.51
CA PHE A 181 -15.24 -9.32 4.35
C PHE A 181 -13.95 -8.50 4.33
N GLY A 182 -13.99 -7.25 4.79
CA GLY A 182 -12.81 -6.41 4.99
C GLY A 182 -11.82 -7.03 5.99
N SER A 183 -12.31 -7.66 7.06
CA SER A 183 -11.51 -8.33 8.08
C SER A 183 -10.91 -9.67 7.60
N PHE A 184 -11.59 -10.38 6.70
CA PHE A 184 -11.11 -11.66 6.15
C PHE A 184 -10.07 -11.48 5.03
N ILE A 185 -10.03 -10.32 4.37
CA ILE A 185 -9.24 -10.11 3.14
C ILE A 185 -8.23 -8.96 3.26
N THR A 186 -8.33 -8.10 4.28
CA THR A 186 -7.63 -6.81 4.47
C THR A 186 -8.15 -5.65 3.60
N GLU A 187 -7.77 -4.43 3.99
CA GLU A 187 -8.24 -3.08 3.63
C GLU A 187 -8.57 -2.78 2.14
N PRO A 188 -7.95 -3.43 1.13
CA PRO A 188 -8.35 -3.25 -0.27
C PRO A 188 -9.81 -3.65 -0.56
N ALA A 189 -10.35 -4.63 0.16
CA ALA A 189 -11.77 -5.01 0.06
C ALA A 189 -12.70 -3.94 0.66
N ALA A 190 -12.25 -3.24 1.72
CA ALA A 190 -13.01 -2.18 2.37
C ALA A 190 -13.16 -0.93 1.47
N ARG A 191 -12.11 -0.52 0.76
CA ARG A 191 -12.22 0.57 -0.24
C ARG A 191 -13.24 0.27 -1.34
N ARG A 192 -13.36 -0.99 -1.75
CA ARG A 192 -14.38 -1.43 -2.73
C ARG A 192 -15.80 -1.43 -2.16
N SER A 193 -15.99 -1.77 -0.88
CA SER A 193 -17.29 -1.63 -0.22
C SER A 193 -17.79 -0.18 -0.16
N ALA A 194 -16.88 0.80 0.03
CA ALA A 194 -17.21 2.22 -0.02
C ALA A 194 -17.66 2.67 -1.43
N GLN A 195 -17.04 2.14 -2.49
CA GLN A 195 -17.50 2.37 -3.87
C GLN A 195 -18.89 1.77 -4.11
N MET A 196 -19.20 0.61 -3.52
CA MET A 196 -20.53 0.01 -3.61
C MET A 196 -21.61 0.84 -2.89
N VAL A 197 -21.29 1.52 -1.79
CA VAL A 197 -22.20 2.47 -1.12
C VAL A 197 -22.52 3.67 -2.02
N ILE A 198 -21.50 4.21 -2.72
CA ILE A 198 -21.67 5.32 -3.65
C ILE A 198 -22.48 4.88 -4.88
N ALA A 199 -22.22 3.69 -5.42
CA ALA A 199 -22.98 3.11 -6.53
C ALA A 199 -24.42 2.77 -6.14
N ALA A 200 -24.66 2.26 -4.93
CA ALA A 200 -26.02 2.05 -4.41
C ALA A 200 -26.77 3.39 -4.31
N GLY A 201 -26.09 4.47 -3.93
CA GLY A 201 -26.62 5.84 -3.96
C GLY A 201 -27.08 6.31 -5.34
N SER A 202 -26.42 5.87 -6.43
CA SER A 202 -26.80 6.25 -7.80
C SER A 202 -27.87 5.35 -8.44
N VAL A 203 -28.15 4.18 -7.88
CA VAL A 203 -29.24 3.28 -8.33
C VAL A 203 -30.58 3.65 -7.67
N MET A 204 -30.56 4.48 -6.61
CA MET A 204 -31.74 4.95 -5.87
C MET A 204 -32.34 6.27 -6.42
N ASN A 205 -31.83 6.80 -7.54
CA ASN A 205 -32.31 7.99 -8.23
C ASN A 205 -32.53 7.70 -9.71
#